data_AF-A0AAV8U672-F1
#
_entry.id   AF-A0AAV8U672-F1
#
_cell.length_a   1.000
_cell.length_b   1.000
_cell.length_c   1.000
_cell.angle_alpha   90.00
_cell.angle_beta   90.00
_cell.angle_gamma   90.00
#
_symmetry.space_group_name_H-M   'P 1'
#
loop_
_entity.id
_entity.type
_entity.pdbx_description
1 polymer ?
#
loop_
_entity_poly.entity_id
_entity_poly.type
_entity_poly.pdbx_seq_one_letter_code
_entity_poly.pdbx_strand_id
1 'polypeptide(L)'
;MANNLIKSEIYSAYVQDHLTPSGYLKLPNDIPDYLKKCRFLPKLNNELADQRNSTYKERFISLQNLVLIMFENDNVLIPKETAWFGYYPNGAFKPVLSAQQTKLYLEDWIGLKTLNEGGRVHFLNLSGGHLGISTSDIKKHVVPYLMDQTSSLSTQRENRGNVGMPRKVKPNSQSMQIVTDIDDQEPTESMLGGLSSYEWPASIKSFFRELIGLSEENDLV
;
A
#
# COMPACT_ATOMS: atom_id res chain seq x y z
N MET A 1 25.35 -21.46 9.71
CA MET A 1 26.13 -21.11 8.50
C MET A 1 25.22 -20.84 7.30
N ALA A 2 24.28 -21.74 6.96
CA ALA A 2 23.30 -21.55 5.88
C ALA A 2 22.66 -20.14 5.82
N ASN A 3 22.08 -19.64 6.94
CA ASN A 3 21.47 -18.31 6.99
C ASN A 3 22.40 -17.14 6.61
N ASN A 4 23.73 -17.26 6.66
CA ASN A 4 24.62 -16.20 6.18
C ASN A 4 24.89 -16.32 4.68
N LEU A 5 24.89 -17.54 4.13
CA LEU A 5 25.00 -17.78 2.69
C LEU A 5 23.76 -17.22 1.98
N ILE A 6 22.56 -17.60 2.43
CA ILE A 6 21.28 -17.20 1.82
C ILE A 6 21.10 -15.66 1.86
N LYS A 7 21.53 -14.99 2.93
CA LYS A 7 21.56 -13.51 3.02
C LYS A 7 22.55 -12.87 2.05
N SER A 8 23.71 -13.48 1.84
CA SER A 8 24.66 -12.99 0.83
C SER A 8 24.17 -13.20 -0.61
N GLU A 9 23.33 -14.22 -0.83
CA GLU A 9 22.83 -14.63 -2.15
C GLU A 9 21.63 -13.79 -2.64
N ILE A 10 20.72 -13.35 -1.77
CA ILE A 10 19.57 -12.51 -2.18
C ILE A 10 20.02 -11.16 -2.81
N TYR A 11 21.18 -10.67 -2.39
CA TYR A 11 21.82 -9.48 -2.91
C TYR A 11 22.89 -9.78 -3.98
N SER A 12 23.01 -11.02 -4.44
CA SER A 12 23.87 -11.36 -5.58
C SER A 12 23.37 -10.70 -6.87
N ALA A 13 24.29 -10.42 -7.80
CA ALA A 13 23.94 -9.75 -9.05
C ALA A 13 22.88 -10.53 -9.84
N TYR A 14 23.03 -11.86 -9.93
CA TYR A 14 22.08 -12.74 -10.62
C TYR A 14 20.67 -12.67 -10.01
N VAL A 15 20.54 -12.77 -8.69
CA VAL A 15 19.23 -12.74 -8.03
C VAL A 15 18.57 -11.36 -8.17
N GLN A 16 19.33 -10.28 -8.05
CA GLN A 16 18.85 -8.91 -8.28
C GLN A 16 18.42 -8.63 -9.74
N ASP A 17 18.91 -9.40 -10.72
CA ASP A 17 18.50 -9.30 -12.13
C ASP A 17 17.30 -10.20 -12.49
N HIS A 18 17.10 -11.33 -11.79
CA HIS A 18 16.15 -12.39 -12.20
C HIS A 18 14.99 -12.64 -11.23
N LEU A 19 15.05 -12.09 -10.01
CA LEU A 19 14.00 -12.27 -8.98
C LEU A 19 13.49 -10.90 -8.49
N THR A 20 12.40 -10.41 -9.07
CA THR A 20 11.81 -9.09 -8.76
C THR A 20 11.65 -8.80 -7.25
N PRO A 21 11.19 -9.75 -6.40
CA PRO A 21 11.10 -9.54 -4.95
C PRO A 21 12.41 -9.16 -4.25
N SER A 22 13.57 -9.57 -4.79
CA SER A 22 14.87 -9.25 -4.21
C SER A 22 15.22 -7.76 -4.27
N GLY A 23 14.64 -7.01 -5.22
CA GLY A 23 14.86 -5.57 -5.38
C GLY A 23 14.19 -4.72 -4.28
N TYR A 24 13.29 -5.31 -3.49
CA TYR A 24 12.64 -4.64 -2.35
C TYR A 24 12.75 -5.43 -1.03
N LEU A 25 13.63 -6.42 -0.95
CA LEU A 25 13.95 -7.05 0.31
C LEU A 25 15.00 -6.25 1.10
N LYS A 26 14.66 -5.88 2.33
CA LYS A 26 15.52 -5.12 3.25
C LYS A 26 15.81 -5.94 4.50
N LEU A 27 16.99 -6.53 4.64
CA LEU A 27 17.32 -7.32 5.82
C LEU A 27 17.84 -6.40 6.95
N PRO A 28 17.14 -6.28 8.10
CA PRO A 28 17.57 -5.39 9.19
C PRO A 28 18.95 -5.76 9.75
N ASN A 29 19.28 -7.05 9.76
CA ASN A 29 20.58 -7.57 10.21
C ASN A 29 21.67 -7.55 9.11
N ASP A 30 21.37 -7.06 7.90
CA ASP A 30 22.35 -6.95 6.81
C ASP A 30 22.13 -5.67 5.97
N ILE A 31 21.99 -4.55 6.68
CA ILE A 31 21.89 -3.21 6.08
C ILE A 31 23.10 -2.84 5.20
N PRO A 32 24.36 -3.23 5.50
CA PRO A 32 25.50 -2.93 4.64
C PRO A 32 25.37 -3.52 3.23
N ASP A 33 25.03 -4.80 3.08
CA ASP A 33 24.83 -5.39 1.76
C ASP A 33 23.52 -4.93 1.11
N TYR A 34 22.45 -4.70 1.87
CA TYR A 34 21.23 -4.06 1.37
C TYR A 34 21.56 -2.72 0.67
N LEU A 35 22.23 -1.79 1.35
CA LEU A 35 22.56 -0.48 0.78
C LEU A 35 23.55 -0.59 -0.39
N LYS A 36 24.49 -1.55 -0.35
CA LYS A 36 25.54 -1.68 -1.37
C LYS A 36 25.08 -2.39 -2.64
N LYS A 37 24.13 -3.32 -2.54
CA LYS A 37 23.82 -4.30 -3.60
C LYS A 37 22.34 -4.36 -4.01
N CYS A 38 21.40 -3.99 -3.14
CA CYS A 38 19.97 -3.98 -3.51
C CYS A 38 19.71 -2.86 -4.52
N ARG A 39 19.26 -3.21 -5.73
CA ARG A 39 19.31 -2.29 -6.88
C ARG A 39 18.19 -1.25 -6.92
N PHE A 40 17.08 -1.48 -6.22
CA PHE A 40 15.86 -0.70 -6.38
C PHE A 40 15.49 0.06 -5.09
N LEU A 41 15.17 -0.64 -4.00
CA LEU A 41 14.58 0.01 -2.82
C LEU A 41 15.50 1.06 -2.13
N PRO A 42 16.82 0.86 -1.90
CA PRO A 42 17.68 1.90 -1.31
C PRO A 42 17.72 3.18 -2.14
N LYS A 43 17.67 3.04 -3.47
CA LYS A 43 17.70 4.14 -4.43
C LYS A 43 16.36 4.87 -4.49
N LEU A 44 15.24 4.13 -4.53
CA LEU A 44 13.90 4.73 -4.52
C LEU A 44 13.63 5.51 -3.23
N ASN A 45 14.04 4.95 -2.09
CA ASN A 45 13.84 5.52 -0.76
C ASN A 45 14.85 6.63 -0.38
N ASN A 46 15.76 7.04 -1.28
CA ASN A 46 16.82 8.01 -1.01
C ASN A 46 17.70 7.66 0.22
N GLU A 47 17.94 6.36 0.47
CA GLU A 47 18.73 5.88 1.62
C GLU A 47 20.24 6.08 1.43
N LEU A 48 20.70 6.14 0.18
CA LEU A 48 22.10 6.38 -0.20
C LEU A 48 22.42 7.88 -0.11
N ALA A 49 23.11 8.30 0.96
CA ALA A 49 23.33 9.70 1.29
C ALA A 49 24.07 10.50 0.20
N ASP A 50 24.98 9.86 -0.53
CA ASP A 50 25.76 10.38 -1.66
C ASP A 50 24.99 10.44 -2.99
N GLN A 51 23.83 9.77 -3.07
CA GLN A 51 23.07 9.56 -4.31
C GLN A 51 21.59 10.00 -4.19
N ARG A 52 21.23 10.75 -3.13
CA ARG A 52 19.86 11.23 -2.91
C ARG A 52 19.38 12.09 -4.09
N ASN A 53 18.22 11.73 -4.63
CA ASN A 53 17.62 12.38 -5.78
C ASN A 53 16.48 13.33 -5.35
N SER A 54 16.66 14.64 -5.54
CA SER A 54 15.64 15.64 -5.16
C SER A 54 14.38 15.51 -5.99
N THR A 55 14.49 15.17 -7.29
CA THR A 55 13.35 14.97 -8.19
C THR A 55 12.44 13.83 -7.74
N TYR A 56 12.94 12.83 -7.03
CA TYR A 56 12.08 11.79 -6.42
C TYR A 56 11.20 12.41 -5.32
N LYS A 57 11.80 13.22 -4.44
CA LYS A 57 11.08 13.95 -3.39
C LYS A 57 10.09 14.96 -3.99
N GLU A 58 10.51 15.79 -4.93
CA GLU A 58 9.68 16.79 -5.61
C GLU A 58 8.44 16.17 -6.27
N ARG A 59 8.60 15.01 -6.92
CA ARG A 59 7.48 14.29 -7.53
C ARG A 59 6.57 13.64 -6.50
N PHE A 60 7.13 13.04 -5.44
CA PHE A 60 6.32 12.44 -4.38
C PHE A 60 5.49 13.51 -3.63
N ILE A 61 6.06 14.67 -3.28
CA ILE A 61 5.31 15.77 -2.65
C ILE A 61 4.28 16.44 -3.57
N SER A 62 4.29 16.15 -4.87
CA SER A 62 3.28 16.66 -5.81
C SER A 62 1.95 15.88 -5.78
N LEU A 63 1.91 14.74 -5.08
CA LEU A 63 0.68 13.98 -4.85
C LEU A 63 -0.38 14.84 -4.13
N GLN A 64 -1.61 14.83 -4.65
CA GLN A 64 -2.75 15.50 -3.99
C GLN A 64 -3.15 14.76 -2.71
N ASN A 65 -3.17 13.43 -2.76
CA ASN A 65 -3.43 12.55 -1.63
C ASN A 65 -2.54 11.30 -1.76
N LEU A 66 -2.09 10.76 -0.63
CA LEU A 66 -1.41 9.48 -0.49
C LEU A 66 -2.22 8.62 0.50
N VAL A 67 -2.98 7.67 0.00
CA VAL A 67 -3.79 6.76 0.83
C VAL A 67 -2.99 5.48 1.06
N LEU A 68 -2.70 5.17 2.33
CA LEU A 68 -1.88 4.03 2.75
C LEU A 68 -2.76 3.06 3.53
N ILE A 69 -3.04 1.90 2.94
CA ILE A 69 -3.90 0.87 3.53
C ILE A 69 -3.03 -0.24 4.09
N MET A 70 -3.16 -0.49 5.40
CA MET A 70 -2.61 -1.65 6.10
C MET A 70 -3.76 -2.57 6.48
N PHE A 71 -3.55 -3.88 6.40
CA PHE A 71 -4.52 -4.89 6.83
C PHE A 71 -4.13 -5.47 8.18
N GLU A 72 -5.11 -5.66 9.07
CA GLU A 72 -4.87 -6.11 10.44
C GLU A 72 -4.23 -7.49 10.51
N ASN A 73 -4.62 -8.38 9.60
CA ASN A 73 -4.19 -9.78 9.52
C ASN A 73 -3.29 -10.03 8.28
N ASP A 74 -2.55 -9.01 7.82
CA ASP A 74 -1.58 -9.17 6.74
C ASP A 74 -0.41 -10.08 7.18
N ASN A 75 -0.30 -11.25 6.52
CA ASN A 75 0.77 -12.23 6.72
C ASN A 75 1.72 -12.32 5.51
N VAL A 76 1.58 -11.43 4.54
CA VAL A 76 2.42 -11.34 3.32
C VAL A 76 3.45 -10.23 3.48
N LEU A 77 3.06 -9.10 4.08
CA LEU A 77 3.95 -7.99 4.42
C LEU A 77 4.57 -8.21 5.81
N ILE A 78 5.91 -8.30 5.86
CA ILE A 78 6.66 -8.53 7.10
C ILE A 78 7.71 -7.41 7.26
N PRO A 79 7.55 -6.48 8.22
CA PRO A 79 6.39 -6.28 9.09
C PRO A 79 5.23 -5.65 8.31
N LYS A 80 3.98 -5.84 8.74
CA LYS A 80 2.79 -5.28 8.05
C LYS A 80 2.81 -3.75 7.97
N GLU A 81 3.44 -3.12 8.96
CA GLU A 81 3.66 -1.67 9.05
C GLU A 81 4.46 -1.10 7.87
N THR A 82 5.12 -1.95 7.05
CA THR A 82 5.74 -1.53 5.78
C THR A 82 4.72 -0.90 4.82
N ALA A 83 3.44 -1.31 4.89
CA ALA A 83 2.33 -0.68 4.15
C ALA A 83 2.15 0.82 4.49
N TRP A 84 2.65 1.24 5.65
CA TRP A 84 2.61 2.60 6.17
C TRP A 84 4.00 3.27 6.22
N PHE A 85 5.03 2.71 5.58
CA PHE A 85 6.45 3.10 5.73
C PHE A 85 7.04 2.92 7.14
N GLY A 86 6.40 2.14 8.01
CA GLY A 86 7.03 1.62 9.23
C GLY A 86 8.02 0.51 8.91
N TYR A 87 9.06 0.34 9.74
CA TYR A 87 10.03 -0.73 9.54
C TYR A 87 10.79 -1.11 10.82
N TYR A 88 11.58 -2.17 10.76
CA TYR A 88 12.49 -2.55 11.84
C TYR A 88 13.72 -1.60 11.94
N PRO A 89 14.31 -1.41 13.13
CA PRO A 89 15.57 -0.72 13.31
C PRO A 89 16.75 -1.51 12.72
N ASN A 90 17.81 -0.81 12.32
CA ASN A 90 19.05 -1.46 11.87
C ASN A 90 19.61 -2.40 12.95
N GLY A 91 19.88 -3.64 12.58
CA GLY A 91 20.45 -4.69 13.44
C GLY A 91 19.44 -5.62 14.12
N ALA A 92 18.15 -5.29 14.18
CA ALA A 92 17.16 -6.07 14.93
C ALA A 92 15.79 -6.16 14.22
N PHE A 93 14.99 -7.16 14.57
CA PHE A 93 13.62 -7.37 14.04
C PHE A 93 12.52 -6.94 15.03
N LYS A 94 12.87 -6.33 16.16
CA LYS A 94 11.94 -5.74 17.14
C LYS A 94 12.63 -4.56 17.85
N PRO A 95 11.88 -3.54 18.33
CA PRO A 95 10.47 -3.29 18.04
C PRO A 95 10.26 -2.88 16.56
N VAL A 96 9.01 -2.84 16.10
CA VAL A 96 8.68 -2.18 14.82
C VAL A 96 8.64 -0.67 15.08
N LEU A 97 9.26 0.12 14.20
CA LEU A 97 9.18 1.57 14.21
C LEU A 97 8.00 2.02 13.34
N SER A 98 7.21 2.97 13.83
CA SER A 98 6.25 3.68 12.98
C SER A 98 6.99 4.54 11.94
N ALA A 99 6.29 4.95 10.88
CA ALA A 99 6.85 5.82 9.85
C ALA A 99 7.59 7.03 10.45
N GLN A 100 6.95 7.70 11.42
CA GLN A 100 7.43 8.92 12.09
C GLN A 100 8.70 8.71 12.92
N GLN A 101 9.04 7.46 13.26
CA GLN A 101 10.26 7.10 13.97
C GLN A 101 11.41 6.72 13.02
N THR A 102 11.14 6.53 11.72
CA THR A 102 12.17 6.21 10.73
C THR A 102 12.98 7.45 10.32
N LYS A 103 14.26 7.26 9.95
CA LYS A 103 15.08 8.34 9.39
C LYS A 103 14.48 8.92 8.09
N LEU A 104 13.90 8.07 7.24
CA LEU A 104 13.25 8.46 6.00
C LEU A 104 12.17 9.53 6.21
N TYR A 105 11.41 9.43 7.30
CA TYR A 105 10.43 10.44 7.70
C TYR A 105 11.09 11.63 8.42
N LEU A 106 11.92 11.37 9.44
CA LEU A 106 12.49 12.42 10.30
C LEU A 106 13.36 13.43 9.52
N GLU A 107 14.18 12.94 8.60
CA GLU A 107 15.01 13.73 7.67
C GLU A 107 14.29 14.00 6.33
N ASP A 108 13.03 13.55 6.18
CA ASP A 108 12.14 13.76 5.03
C ASP A 108 12.78 13.42 3.65
N TRP A 109 13.42 12.26 3.53
CA TRP A 109 14.23 11.86 2.36
C TRP A 109 13.44 11.81 1.04
N ILE A 110 12.18 11.40 1.11
CA ILE A 110 11.27 11.31 -0.05
C ILE A 110 10.13 12.32 0.02
N GLY A 111 10.01 13.15 1.07
CA GLY A 111 8.89 14.08 1.21
C GLY A 111 7.66 13.53 1.95
N LEU A 112 7.75 12.33 2.55
CA LEU A 112 6.64 11.72 3.29
C LEU A 112 6.20 12.56 4.50
N LYS A 113 7.14 13.19 5.21
CA LYS A 113 6.82 14.10 6.31
C LYS A 113 6.16 15.36 5.79
N THR A 114 6.69 15.94 4.71
CA THR A 114 6.10 17.11 4.04
C THR A 114 4.66 16.85 3.56
N LEU A 115 4.36 15.66 3.02
CA LEU A 115 2.99 15.26 2.66
C LEU A 115 2.09 15.10 3.89
N ASN A 116 2.60 14.45 4.95
CA ASN A 116 1.82 14.14 6.14
C ASN A 116 1.47 15.39 6.96
N GLU A 117 2.45 16.27 7.19
CA GLU A 117 2.25 17.57 7.86
C GLU A 117 1.36 18.50 7.03
N GLY A 118 1.34 18.33 5.71
CA GLY A 118 0.40 18.99 4.80
C GLY A 118 -1.02 18.38 4.78
N GLY A 119 -1.32 17.39 5.62
CA GLY A 119 -2.65 16.74 5.70
C GLY A 119 -3.02 15.88 4.49
N ARG A 120 -2.04 15.47 3.67
CA ARG A 120 -2.25 14.73 2.41
C ARG A 120 -1.95 13.24 2.50
N VAL A 121 -1.57 12.72 3.68
CA VAL A 121 -1.36 11.27 3.90
C VAL A 121 -2.50 10.73 4.76
N HIS A 122 -3.14 9.67 4.27
CA HIS A 122 -4.29 9.03 4.92
C HIS A 122 -3.91 7.60 5.30
N PHE A 123 -3.64 7.38 6.59
CA PHE A 123 -3.33 6.06 7.14
C PHE A 123 -4.63 5.32 7.48
N LEU A 124 -4.90 4.23 6.78
CA LEU A 124 -6.09 3.41 6.95
C LEU A 124 -5.71 2.00 7.39
N ASN A 125 -6.26 1.56 8.51
CA ASN A 125 -6.10 0.19 9.01
C ASN A 125 -7.46 -0.50 8.86
N LEU A 126 -7.50 -1.59 8.09
CA LEU A 126 -8.72 -2.31 7.76
C LEU A 126 -8.60 -3.77 8.21
N SER A 127 -9.71 -4.37 8.61
CA SER A 127 -9.77 -5.80 8.91
C SER A 127 -9.50 -6.65 7.68
N GLY A 128 -9.06 -7.89 7.90
CA GLY A 128 -8.82 -8.87 6.83
C GLY A 128 -7.35 -9.15 6.56
N GLY A 129 -7.11 -10.06 5.61
CA GLY A 129 -5.77 -10.45 5.15
C GLY A 129 -5.22 -9.52 4.07
N HIS A 130 -4.05 -9.88 3.52
CA HIS A 130 -3.37 -9.11 2.46
C HIS A 130 -4.30 -8.84 1.28
N LEU A 131 -4.54 -7.57 0.94
CA LEU A 131 -5.50 -7.11 -0.11
C LEU A 131 -6.97 -7.54 0.12
N GLY A 132 -7.32 -8.03 1.30
CA GLY A 132 -8.66 -8.49 1.67
C GLY A 132 -9.63 -7.37 2.01
N ILE A 133 -9.73 -6.34 1.16
CA ILE A 133 -10.59 -5.17 1.38
C ILE A 133 -12.05 -5.45 0.98
N SER A 134 -13.01 -5.07 1.83
CA SER A 134 -14.44 -5.22 1.54
C SER A 134 -14.93 -4.19 0.50
N THR A 135 -15.98 -4.52 -0.25
CA THR A 135 -16.63 -3.57 -1.19
C THR A 135 -17.15 -2.31 -0.47
N SER A 136 -17.62 -2.45 0.77
CA SER A 136 -17.99 -1.34 1.65
C SER A 136 -16.80 -0.43 1.95
N ASP A 137 -15.64 -0.99 2.27
CA ASP A 137 -14.43 -0.21 2.56
C ASP A 137 -13.87 0.45 1.30
N ILE A 138 -13.88 -0.21 0.14
CA ILE A 138 -13.53 0.43 -1.14
C ILE A 138 -14.42 1.66 -1.38
N LYS A 139 -15.74 1.50 -1.27
CA LYS A 139 -16.72 2.59 -1.46
C LYS A 139 -16.52 3.74 -0.47
N LYS A 140 -16.19 3.43 0.78
CA LYS A 140 -16.04 4.42 1.87
C LYS A 140 -14.68 5.11 1.88
N HIS A 141 -13.60 4.40 1.55
CA HIS A 141 -12.24 4.82 1.82
C HIS A 141 -11.36 5.04 0.58
N VAL A 142 -11.72 4.46 -0.57
CA VAL A 142 -10.94 4.59 -1.83
C VAL A 142 -11.67 5.46 -2.85
N VAL A 143 -12.94 5.15 -3.12
CA VAL A 143 -13.77 5.83 -4.13
C VAL A 143 -13.82 7.37 -3.98
N PRO A 144 -13.86 7.99 -2.78
CA PRO A 144 -13.87 9.45 -2.64
C PRO A 144 -12.65 10.15 -3.26
N TYR A 145 -11.52 9.47 -3.39
CA TYR A 145 -10.30 10.00 -4.02
C TYR A 145 -10.23 9.78 -5.53
N LEU A 146 -11.12 8.95 -6.08
CA LEU A 146 -11.23 8.65 -7.52
C LEU A 146 -12.34 9.46 -8.19
N MET A 147 -13.22 10.09 -7.40
CA MET A 147 -14.28 10.95 -7.90
C MET A 147 -13.74 12.32 -8.28
N ASP A 148 -13.96 12.70 -9.54
CA ASP A 148 -13.52 13.97 -10.11
C ASP A 148 -14.23 15.14 -9.40
N GLN A 149 -13.49 16.09 -8.82
CA GLN A 149 -14.09 17.23 -8.09
C GLN A 149 -14.96 18.14 -9.00
N THR A 150 -14.78 18.01 -10.32
CA THR A 150 -15.61 18.60 -11.37
C THR A 150 -17.06 18.12 -11.34
N SER A 151 -17.30 16.88 -10.91
CA SER A 151 -18.62 16.22 -10.93
C SER A 151 -19.58 16.68 -9.83
N SER A 152 -19.07 17.28 -8.75
CA SER A 152 -19.89 17.80 -7.64
C SER A 152 -20.38 19.24 -7.88
N LEU A 153 -19.70 19.98 -8.77
CA LEU A 153 -20.00 21.38 -9.09
C LEU A 153 -21.11 21.54 -10.15
N SER A 154 -21.31 20.55 -11.01
CA SER A 154 -22.41 20.53 -12.00
C SER A 154 -23.78 20.41 -11.30
N THR A 155 -23.93 19.47 -10.38
CA THR A 155 -25.18 19.22 -9.62
C THR A 155 -25.64 20.42 -8.77
N GLN A 156 -24.70 21.27 -8.33
CA GLN A 156 -25.00 22.53 -7.62
C GLN A 156 -25.52 23.65 -8.54
N ARG A 157 -25.23 23.60 -9.85
CA ARG A 157 -25.67 24.64 -10.81
C ARG A 157 -27.11 24.43 -11.30
N GLU A 158 -27.55 23.19 -11.51
CA GLU A 158 -28.93 22.91 -11.92
C GLU A 158 -29.96 23.27 -10.83
N ASN A 159 -29.61 23.11 -9.56
CA ASN A 159 -30.47 23.46 -8.41
C ASN A 159 -30.61 24.97 -8.11
N ARG A 160 -30.00 25.87 -8.91
CA ARG A 160 -30.07 27.34 -8.71
C ARG A 160 -30.73 28.12 -9.85
N GLY A 161 -31.30 27.45 -10.86
CA GLY A 161 -31.84 28.12 -12.04
C GLY A 161 -33.16 27.53 -12.53
N ASN A 162 -34.27 27.73 -11.81
CA ASN A 162 -35.61 27.49 -12.39
C ASN A 162 -36.73 28.35 -11.78
N VAL A 163 -36.92 29.54 -12.37
CA VAL A 163 -38.16 30.35 -12.26
C VAL A 163 -38.46 30.85 -13.67
N GLY A 164 -39.55 30.38 -14.32
CA GLY A 164 -40.05 31.04 -15.54
C GLY A 164 -40.63 30.18 -16.68
N MET A 165 -41.82 29.61 -16.46
CA MET A 165 -42.86 29.28 -17.47
C MET A 165 -42.63 28.22 -18.58
N PRO A 166 -43.72 27.62 -19.10
CA PRO A 166 -43.66 26.35 -19.86
C PRO A 166 -43.78 26.52 -21.39
N ARG A 167 -43.21 25.58 -22.14
CA ARG A 167 -43.58 25.32 -23.54
C ARG A 167 -43.80 23.84 -23.80
N LYS A 168 -45.00 23.47 -24.28
CA LYS A 168 -45.38 22.09 -24.59
C LYS A 168 -44.61 21.54 -25.79
N VAL A 169 -43.92 20.41 -25.60
CA VAL A 169 -43.62 19.41 -26.64
C VAL A 169 -43.74 18.01 -26.01
N LYS A 170 -44.26 17.03 -26.76
CA LYS A 170 -44.50 15.63 -26.36
C LYS A 170 -44.56 14.76 -27.64
N PRO A 171 -44.32 13.43 -27.60
CA PRO A 171 -43.00 12.84 -27.33
C PRO A 171 -42.64 11.68 -28.31
N ASN A 172 -41.35 11.28 -28.33
CA ASN A 172 -40.77 10.01 -28.82
C ASN A 172 -39.23 10.21 -28.77
N SER A 173 -38.31 9.28 -28.49
CA SER A 173 -38.28 7.92 -27.92
C SER A 173 -36.86 7.77 -27.29
N GLN A 174 -36.49 6.79 -26.46
CA GLN A 174 -37.16 5.59 -25.94
C GLN A 174 -36.55 5.28 -24.55
N SER A 175 -37.28 4.62 -23.64
CA SER A 175 -36.80 4.32 -22.27
C SER A 175 -36.03 3.01 -22.19
N MET A 176 -34.83 3.04 -21.62
CA MET A 176 -34.26 1.91 -20.86
C MET A 176 -33.86 2.40 -19.47
N GLN A 177 -34.78 2.22 -18.52
CA GLN A 177 -34.41 2.13 -17.12
C GLN A 177 -33.71 0.78 -16.94
N ILE A 178 -32.43 0.80 -16.57
CA ILE A 178 -31.81 -0.32 -15.87
C ILE A 178 -31.65 0.14 -14.43
N VAL A 179 -32.74 0.04 -13.69
CA VAL A 179 -32.67 -0.11 -12.24
C VAL A 179 -32.29 -1.57 -12.03
N THR A 180 -31.05 -1.83 -11.66
CA THR A 180 -30.73 -3.08 -10.96
C THR A 180 -30.78 -2.78 -9.47
N ASP A 181 -31.89 -3.18 -8.85
CA ASP A 181 -31.94 -3.36 -7.41
C ASP A 181 -30.78 -4.29 -7.01
N ILE A 182 -29.87 -3.78 -6.16
CA ILE A 182 -28.89 -4.62 -5.49
C ILE A 182 -29.53 -5.00 -4.17
N ASP A 183 -30.01 -6.24 -4.12
CA ASP A 183 -30.72 -6.84 -2.99
C ASP A 183 -29.92 -6.72 -1.68
N ASP A 184 -30.55 -6.16 -0.65
CA ASP A 184 -29.97 -6.01 0.69
C ASP A 184 -29.98 -7.39 1.41
N GLN A 185 -29.00 -8.24 1.11
CA GLN A 185 -28.73 -9.44 1.89
C GLN A 185 -27.63 -9.20 2.92
N GLU A 186 -27.91 -9.57 4.18
CA GLU A 186 -26.91 -9.57 5.24
C GLU A 186 -25.68 -10.42 4.85
N PRO A 187 -24.46 -9.98 5.18
CA PRO A 187 -23.25 -10.68 4.78
C PRO A 187 -23.14 -12.01 5.52
N THR A 188 -23.36 -13.10 4.79
CA THR A 188 -23.05 -14.45 5.28
C THR A 188 -21.55 -14.57 5.59
N GLU A 189 -21.26 -15.33 6.64
CA GLU A 189 -19.94 -15.52 7.29
C GLU A 189 -18.82 -16.01 6.34
N SER A 190 -19.19 -16.46 5.13
CA SER A 190 -18.30 -16.97 4.08
C SER A 190 -17.51 -15.89 3.31
N MET A 191 -17.88 -14.60 3.43
CA MET A 191 -17.17 -13.50 2.73
C MET A 191 -15.87 -13.03 3.42
N LEU A 192 -15.42 -13.70 4.48
CA LEU A 192 -14.08 -13.50 5.07
C LEU A 192 -12.93 -13.92 4.13
N GLY A 193 -13.23 -14.63 3.04
CA GLY A 193 -12.30 -14.88 1.94
C GLY A 193 -12.08 -13.62 1.08
N GLY A 194 -11.18 -12.74 1.51
CA GLY A 194 -10.73 -11.61 0.69
C GLY A 194 -10.22 -12.06 -0.68
N LEU A 195 -10.44 -11.25 -1.73
CA LEU A 195 -10.16 -11.55 -3.15
C LEU A 195 -8.66 -11.70 -3.52
N SER A 196 -7.80 -11.92 -2.54
CA SER A 196 -6.36 -12.06 -2.68
C SER A 196 -5.96 -13.52 -2.64
N SER A 197 -6.02 -14.18 -3.79
CA SER A 197 -5.51 -15.54 -3.96
C SER A 197 -3.98 -15.60 -4.07
N TYR A 198 -3.25 -14.53 -3.73
CA TYR A 198 -1.80 -14.49 -3.87
C TYR A 198 -1.10 -15.20 -2.72
N GLU A 199 -0.93 -16.50 -2.87
CA GLU A 199 0.02 -17.25 -2.09
C GLU A 199 1.38 -17.31 -2.80
N TRP A 200 2.44 -16.92 -2.08
CA TRP A 200 3.80 -17.19 -2.51
C TRP A 200 4.00 -18.70 -2.82
N PRO A 201 4.68 -19.08 -3.92
CA PRO A 201 5.09 -20.46 -4.16
C PRO A 201 5.81 -21.06 -2.95
N ALA A 202 5.62 -22.35 -2.69
CA ALA A 202 6.17 -23.01 -1.50
C ALA A 202 7.70 -22.86 -1.36
N SER A 203 8.44 -22.86 -2.48
CA SER A 203 9.87 -22.58 -2.52
C SER A 203 10.22 -21.16 -2.04
N ILE A 204 9.43 -20.16 -2.43
CA ILE A 204 9.60 -18.76 -2.03
C ILE A 204 9.20 -18.58 -0.56
N LYS A 205 8.09 -19.21 -0.11
CA LYS A 205 7.72 -19.25 1.33
C LYS A 205 8.83 -19.87 2.18
N SER A 206 9.38 -21.01 1.75
CA SER A 206 10.44 -21.72 2.46
C SER A 206 11.73 -20.90 2.51
N PHE A 207 12.17 -20.34 1.38
CA PHE A 207 13.31 -19.44 1.30
C PHE A 207 13.17 -18.24 2.25
N PHE A 208 12.01 -17.57 2.24
CA PHE A 208 11.79 -16.43 3.13
C PHE A 208 11.72 -16.83 4.61
N ARG A 209 11.04 -17.93 4.97
CA ARG A 209 11.00 -18.46 6.35
C ARG A 209 12.40 -18.76 6.89
N GLU A 210 13.24 -19.42 6.10
CA GLU A 210 14.63 -19.72 6.46
C GLU A 210 15.46 -18.43 6.62
N LEU A 211 15.33 -17.50 5.67
CA LEU A 211 16.04 -16.22 5.65
C LEU A 211 15.73 -15.32 6.87
N ILE A 212 14.46 -15.26 7.27
CA ILE A 212 13.99 -14.46 8.42
C ILE A 212 14.06 -15.23 9.75
N GLY A 213 14.40 -16.53 9.72
CA GLY A 213 14.56 -17.35 10.92
C GLY A 213 13.24 -17.72 11.61
N LEU A 214 12.11 -17.72 10.89
CA LEU A 214 10.84 -18.24 11.38
C LEU A 214 10.80 -19.77 11.13
N SER A 215 11.59 -20.50 11.90
CA SER A 215 11.40 -21.94 12.12
C SER A 215 10.15 -22.18 12.98
N GLU A 216 9.52 -23.34 12.81
CA GLU A 216 8.36 -23.79 13.60
C GLU A 216 8.78 -24.15 15.03
N GLU A 217 9.10 -23.15 15.85
CA GLU A 217 9.38 -23.28 17.28
C GLU A 217 8.94 -22.01 18.02
N ASN A 218 7.63 -21.95 18.32
CA ASN A 218 6.97 -21.36 19.51
C ASN A 218 5.54 -20.90 19.20
N ASP A 219 4.65 -21.85 18.91
CA ASP A 219 3.20 -21.76 19.17
C ASP A 219 2.76 -23.00 19.96
N LEU A 220 3.39 -23.20 21.12
CA LEU A 220 2.94 -24.09 22.19
C LEU A 220 3.32 -23.47 23.56
N VAL A 221 2.51 -22.50 24.00
CA VAL A 221 1.87 -22.34 25.33
C VAL A 221 1.11 -21.02 25.33
#